data_AF-G0WHK5-F1
#
_entry.id   AF-G0WHK5-F1
#
_cell.length_a   1.000
_cell.length_b   1.000
_cell.length_c   1.000
_cell.angle_alpha   90.00
_cell.angle_beta   90.00
_cell.angle_gamma   90.00
#
_symmetry.space_group_name_H-M   'P 1'
#
loop_
_entity.id
_entity.type
_entity.pdbx_description
1 polymer ?
#
loop_
_entity_poly.entity_id
_entity_poly.type
_entity_poly.pdbx_seq_one_letter_code
_entity_poly.pdbx_strand_id
1 'polypeptide(L)'
;MTWNIIGKKEKKEPPNTRNARRLCWDSRDEYFKCLDSINVINPLDPKNSKKIQTSCKEQSNQFDQNCATSWIKYFKEKRFVDYKRERMLKEVEEQQELRDSERKS
;
A
#
# COMPACT_ATOMS: atom_id res chain seq x y z
N MET A 1 23.94 20.86 -33.39
CA MET A 1 22.75 20.69 -32.52
C MET A 1 22.86 19.34 -31.83
N THR A 2 23.74 19.24 -30.84
CA THR A 2 23.98 17.99 -30.10
C THR A 2 23.08 17.99 -28.87
N TRP A 3 22.01 17.21 -28.94
CA TRP A 3 21.10 16.99 -27.82
C TRP A 3 21.86 16.23 -26.72
N ASN A 4 22.20 16.94 -25.65
CA ASN A 4 22.75 16.36 -24.44
C ASN A 4 21.72 15.41 -23.81
N ILE A 5 21.91 14.11 -24.01
CA ILE A 5 21.10 13.06 -23.37
C ILE A 5 21.53 12.97 -21.90
N ILE A 6 20.75 13.60 -21.04
CA ILE A 6 20.86 13.50 -19.59
C ILE A 6 20.70 12.01 -19.21
N GLY A 7 21.77 11.41 -18.71
CA GLY A 7 21.80 10.02 -18.26
C GLY A 7 20.74 9.76 -17.19
N LYS A 8 19.65 9.08 -17.58
CA LYS A 8 18.68 8.52 -16.64
C LYS A 8 19.40 7.42 -15.84
N LYS A 9 19.50 7.58 -14.52
CA LYS A 9 19.93 6.49 -13.62
C LYS A 9 18.94 5.34 -13.76
N GLU A 10 19.40 4.24 -14.36
CA GLU A 10 18.61 3.03 -14.55
C GLU A 10 18.38 2.35 -13.18
N LYS A 11 17.14 2.38 -12.68
CA LYS A 11 16.76 1.62 -11.48
C LYS A 11 16.64 0.15 -11.89
N LYS A 12 17.55 -0.72 -11.43
CA LYS A 12 17.44 -2.17 -11.64
C LYS A 12 16.21 -2.69 -10.89
N GLU A 13 15.16 -3.05 -11.62
CA GLU A 13 14.00 -3.73 -11.03
C GLU A 13 14.35 -5.18 -10.67
N PRO A 14 13.78 -5.73 -9.59
CA PRO A 14 13.98 -7.14 -9.25
C PRO A 14 13.45 -8.06 -10.36
N PRO A 15 14.10 -9.22 -10.60
CA PRO A 15 13.74 -10.11 -11.69
C PRO A 15 12.33 -10.67 -11.50
N ASN A 16 11.58 -10.88 -12.60
CA ASN A 16 10.22 -11.43 -12.54
C ASN A 16 10.18 -12.97 -12.35
N THR A 17 10.98 -13.47 -11.40
CA THR A 17 11.04 -14.89 -11.05
C THR A 17 10.04 -15.20 -9.93
N ARG A 18 9.63 -16.47 -9.80
CA ARG A 18 8.74 -16.90 -8.71
C ARG A 18 9.30 -16.54 -7.33
N ASN A 19 10.60 -16.76 -7.12
CA ASN A 19 11.26 -16.50 -5.85
C ASN A 19 11.30 -15.01 -5.53
N ALA A 20 11.58 -14.15 -6.51
CA ALA A 20 11.54 -12.70 -6.32
C ALA A 20 10.13 -12.19 -6.03
N ARG A 21 9.08 -12.73 -6.68
CA ARG A 21 7.69 -12.39 -6.36
C ARG A 21 7.32 -12.78 -4.93
N ARG A 22 7.79 -13.95 -4.46
CA ARG A 22 7.60 -14.37 -3.07
C ARG A 22 8.24 -13.38 -2.10
N LEU A 23 9.51 -13.05 -2.29
CA LEU A 23 10.22 -12.06 -1.46
C LEU A 23 9.50 -10.70 -1.45
N CYS A 24 9.01 -10.25 -2.60
CA CYS A 24 8.23 -9.03 -2.71
C CYS A 24 6.95 -9.07 -1.86
N TRP A 25 6.19 -10.17 -1.89
CA TRP A 25 4.99 -10.33 -1.06
C TRP A 25 5.31 -10.43 0.43
N ASP A 26 6.37 -11.14 0.80
CA ASP A 26 6.81 -11.27 2.18
C ASP A 26 7.18 -9.88 2.76
N SER A 27 7.98 -9.09 2.03
CA SER A 27 8.31 -7.70 2.44
C SER A 27 7.12 -6.74 2.42
N ARG A 28 6.16 -6.93 1.50
CA ARG A 28 4.91 -6.17 1.50
C ARG A 28 4.15 -6.39 2.80
N ASP A 29 4.03 -7.64 3.23
CA ASP A 29 3.24 -8.00 4.40
C ASP A 29 3.90 -7.51 5.69
N GLU A 30 5.22 -7.54 5.78
CA GLU A 30 5.97 -6.92 6.88
C GLU A 30 5.80 -5.40 6.92
N TYR A 31 5.87 -4.74 5.77
CA TYR A 31 5.62 -3.29 5.67
C TYR A 31 4.19 -2.95 6.13
N PHE A 32 3.19 -3.70 5.66
CA PHE A 32 1.79 -3.48 6.04
C PHE A 32 1.52 -3.75 7.52
N LYS A 33 2.10 -4.80 8.10
CA LYS A 33 2.05 -5.05 9.55
C LYS A 33 2.62 -3.88 10.34
N CYS A 34 3.72 -3.28 9.87
CA CYS A 34 4.28 -2.10 10.52
C CYS A 34 3.32 -0.90 10.41
N LEU A 35 2.73 -0.65 9.23
CA LEU A 35 1.73 0.40 9.05
C LEU A 35 0.53 0.22 9.99
N ASP A 36 0.06 -1.01 10.17
CA ASP A 36 -1.04 -1.34 11.09
C ASP A 36 -0.67 -1.02 12.54
N SER A 37 0.55 -1.35 12.98
CA SER A 37 1.03 -1.03 14.34
C SER A 37 1.07 0.47 14.65
N ILE A 38 1.21 1.32 13.63
CA ILE A 38 1.19 2.77 13.77
C ILE A 38 -0.14 3.40 13.34
N ASN A 39 -1.18 2.60 13.10
CA ASN A 39 -2.50 3.06 12.67
C ASN A 39 -2.46 3.93 11.39
N VAL A 40 -1.63 3.54 10.41
CA VAL A 40 -1.56 4.21 9.10
C VAL A 40 -2.21 3.35 8.03
N ILE A 41 -3.30 3.85 7.47
CA ILE A 41 -4.03 3.15 6.41
C ILE A 41 -3.58 3.60 5.03
N ASN A 42 -3.44 4.91 4.82
CA ASN A 42 -2.97 5.48 3.55
C ASN A 42 -1.48 5.83 3.63
N PRO A 43 -0.57 4.98 3.13
CA PRO A 43 0.87 5.27 3.08
C PRO A 43 1.24 6.32 2.02
N LEU A 44 0.32 6.70 1.12
CA LEU A 44 0.55 7.72 0.10
C LEU A 44 0.23 9.14 0.58
N ASP A 45 -0.37 9.28 1.77
CA ASP A 45 -0.64 10.60 2.36
C ASP A 45 0.67 11.24 2.86
N PRO A 46 1.04 12.44 2.37
CA PRO A 46 2.24 13.15 2.83
C PRO A 46 2.29 13.37 4.34
N LYS A 47 1.13 13.47 5.02
CA LYS A 47 1.05 13.64 6.49
C LYS A 47 1.63 12.43 7.23
N ASN A 48 1.51 11.23 6.65
CA ASN A 48 2.00 9.99 7.26
C ASN A 48 3.48 9.74 6.96
N SER A 49 4.07 10.43 5.97
CA SER A 49 5.44 10.18 5.50
C SER A 49 6.47 10.19 6.63
N LYS A 50 6.44 11.21 7.50
CA LYS A 50 7.35 11.33 8.64
C LYS A 50 7.18 10.18 9.63
N LYS A 51 5.93 9.81 9.94
CA LYS A 51 5.61 8.72 10.88
C LYS A 51 6.10 7.36 10.36
N ILE A 52 5.90 7.10 9.07
CA ILE A 52 6.37 5.90 8.37
C ILE A 52 7.90 5.88 8.36
N GLN A 53 8.56 7.00 8.04
CA GLN A 53 10.03 7.06 8.04
C GLN A 53 10.65 6.93 9.44
N THR A 54 9.94 7.27 10.50
CA THR A 54 10.45 7.06 11.87
C THR A 54 10.24 5.63 12.34
N SER A 55 9.09 5.02 12.04
CA SER A 55 8.67 3.75 12.67
C SER A 55 8.86 2.52 11.78
N CYS A 56 8.74 2.70 10.45
CA CYS A 56 8.69 1.63 9.47
C CYS A 56 9.74 1.79 8.36
N LYS A 57 10.83 2.51 8.64
CA LYS A 57 11.89 2.79 7.65
C LYS A 57 12.50 1.52 7.09
N GLU A 58 12.81 0.56 7.96
CA GLU A 58 13.48 -0.68 7.58
C GLU A 58 12.59 -1.51 6.65
N GLN A 59 11.34 -1.74 7.06
CA GLN A 59 10.36 -2.48 6.26
C GLN A 59 10.04 -1.75 4.95
N SER A 60 9.99 -0.41 4.95
CA SER A 60 9.82 0.38 3.73
C SER A 60 11.00 0.19 2.77
N ASN A 61 12.23 0.20 3.27
CA ASN A 61 13.42 -0.01 2.45
C ASN A 61 13.46 -1.43 1.88
N GLN A 62 13.16 -2.44 2.69
CA GLN A 62 13.10 -3.83 2.23
C GLN A 62 12.02 -4.03 1.17
N PHE A 63 10.85 -3.42 1.36
CA PHE A 63 9.78 -3.43 0.37
C PHE A 63 10.21 -2.73 -0.94
N ASP A 64 10.90 -1.59 -0.84
CA ASP A 64 11.41 -0.85 -1.99
C ASP A 64 12.53 -1.60 -2.74
N GLN A 65 13.32 -2.43 -2.04
CA GLN A 65 14.39 -3.23 -2.64
C GLN A 65 13.89 -4.55 -3.26
N ASN A 66 12.94 -5.22 -2.61
CA ASN A 66 12.49 -6.55 -3.02
C ASN A 66 11.37 -6.52 -4.08
N CYS A 67 10.69 -5.38 -4.25
CA CYS A 67 9.59 -5.24 -5.20
C CYS A 67 9.90 -4.29 -6.36
N ALA A 68 9.29 -4.54 -7.51
CA ALA A 68 9.28 -3.59 -8.63
C ALA A 68 8.52 -2.32 -8.24
N THR A 69 8.93 -1.17 -8.77
CA THR A 69 8.34 0.13 -8.40
C THR A 69 6.85 0.20 -8.76
N SER A 70 6.47 -0.41 -9.88
CA SER A 70 5.08 -0.54 -10.32
C SER A 70 4.23 -1.33 -9.33
N TRP A 71 4.77 -2.41 -8.75
CA TRP A 71 4.09 -3.24 -7.76
C TRP A 71 3.92 -2.51 -6.43
N ILE A 72 4.96 -1.80 -5.98
CA ILE A 72 4.91 -0.99 -4.75
C ILE A 72 3.79 0.05 -4.84
N LYS A 73 3.74 0.79 -5.95
CA LYS A 73 2.69 1.78 -6.20
C LYS A 73 1.31 1.13 -6.16
N TYR A 74 1.11 0.06 -6.93
CA TYR A 74 -0.16 -0.67 -6.97
C TYR A 74 -0.60 -1.16 -5.59
N PHE A 75 0.28 -1.77 -4.80
CA PHE A 75 -0.07 -2.29 -3.48
C PHE A 75 -0.45 -1.19 -2.50
N LYS A 76 0.27 -0.06 -2.50
CA LYS A 76 -0.04 1.09 -1.64
C LYS A 76 -1.41 1.69 -1.99
N GLU A 77 -1.71 1.84 -3.28
CA GLU A 77 -3.02 2.31 -3.75
C GLU A 77 -4.14 1.33 -3.39
N LYS A 78 -3.92 0.04 -3.68
CA LYS A 78 -4.88 -1.04 -3.42
C LYS A 78 -5.26 -1.10 -1.95
N ARG A 79 -4.30 -1.05 -1.03
CA ARG A 79 -4.56 -1.06 0.42
C ARG A 79 -5.56 0.02 0.84
N PHE A 80 -5.43 1.22 0.30
CA PHE A 80 -6.33 2.33 0.62
C PHE A 80 -7.72 2.18 -0.01
N VAL A 81 -7.77 1.72 -1.26
CA VAL A 81 -9.03 1.49 -1.99
C VAL A 81 -9.83 0.37 -1.33
N ASP A 82 -9.18 -0.74 -1.01
CA ASP A 82 -9.82 -1.90 -0.36
C ASP A 82 -10.39 -1.48 1.01
N TYR A 83 -9.62 -0.73 1.82
CA TYR A 83 -10.12 -0.18 3.07
C TYR A 83 -11.38 0.70 2.89
N LYS A 84 -11.36 1.62 1.91
CA LYS A 84 -12.52 2.48 1.64
C LYS A 84 -13.74 1.68 1.20
N ARG A 85 -13.52 0.65 0.38
CA ARG A 85 -14.58 -0.23 -0.09
C ARG A 85 -15.21 -0.99 1.06
N GLU A 86 -14.41 -1.57 1.94
CA GLU A 86 -14.89 -2.29 3.13
C GLU A 86 -15.69 -1.37 4.06
N ARG A 87 -15.20 -0.14 4.30
CA ARG A 87 -15.92 0.86 5.09
C ARG A 87 -17.28 1.22 4.48
N MET A 88 -17.34 1.45 3.17
CA MET A 88 -18.58 1.76 2.47
C MET A 88 -19.57 0.60 2.53
N LEU A 89 -19.12 -0.63 2.28
CA LEU A 89 -19.99 -1.82 2.36
C LEU A 89 -20.56 -1.99 3.76
N LYS A 90 -19.74 -1.81 4.79
CA LYS A 90 -20.18 -1.87 6.18
C LYS A 90 -21.23 -0.81 6.51
N GLU A 91 -21.03 0.42 6.06
CA GLU A 91 -22.01 1.50 6.25
C GLU A 91 -23.34 1.18 5.56
N VAL A 92 -23.31 0.60 4.34
CA VAL A 92 -24.53 0.19 3.63
C VAL A 92 -25.27 -0.94 4.36
N GLU A 93 -24.53 -1.93 4.88
CA GLU A 93 -25.07 -3.05 5.67
C GLU A 93 -25.72 -2.57 6.96
N GLU A 94 -25.02 -1.73 7.75
CA GLU A 94 -25.57 -1.13 8.97
C GLU A 94 -26.86 -0.33 8.68
N GLN A 95 -26.90 0.42 7.58
CA GLN A 95 -28.11 1.15 7.17
C GLN A 95 -29.25 0.23 6.73
N GLN A 96 -28.95 -0.90 6.10
CA GLN A 96 -29.95 -1.91 5.73
C GLN A 96 -30.56 -2.54 6.99
N GLU A 97 -29.72 -2.95 7.94
CA GLU A 97 -30.15 -3.52 9.22
C GLU A 97 -31.06 -2.57 10.01
N LEU A 98 -30.69 -1.28 10.06
CA LEU A 98 -31.51 -0.25 10.71
C LEU A 98 -32.89 -0.14 10.06
N ARG A 99 -32.96 -0.01 8.72
CA ARG A 99 -34.25 0.07 8.00
C ARG A 99 -35.11 -1.18 8.17
N ASP A 100 -34.50 -2.35 8.21
CA ASP A 100 -35.22 -3.62 8.41
C ASP A 100 -35.71 -3.76 9.85
N SER A 101 -35.01 -3.19 10.83
CA SER A 101 -35.47 -3.10 12.22
C SER A 101 -36.68 -2.16 12.36
N GLU A 102 -36.65 -1.00 11.69
CA GLU A 102 -37.77 -0.03 11.68
C GLU A 102 -39.04 -0.61 11.05
N ARG A 103 -38.91 -1.42 9.99
CA ARG A 103 -40.07 -2.07 9.35
C ARG A 103 -40.76 -3.11 10.22
N LYS A 104 -40.03 -3.71 11.16
CA LYS A 104 -40.56 -4.74 12.08
C LYS A 104 -41.20 -4.15 13.34
N SER A 105 -40.99 -2.86 13.60
CA SER A 105 -41.67 -2.11 14.67
C SER A 105 -43.00 -1.57 14.23
#